data_AF-A0A6I1Z8P3-F1
#
_entry.id   AF-A0A6I1Z8P3-F1
#
_cell.length_a   1.000
_cell.length_b   1.000
_cell.length_c   1.000
_cell.angle_alpha   90.00
_cell.angle_beta   90.00
_cell.angle_gamma   90.00
#
_symmetry.space_group_name_H-M   'P 1'
#
loop_
_entity.id
_entity.type
_entity.pdbx_description
1 polymer ?
#
loop_
_entity_poly.entity_id
_entity_poly.type
_entity_poly.pdbx_seq_one_letter_code
_entity_poly.pdbx_strand_id
1 'polypeptide(L)' 'MKIIYTGFSLISIAAAGLVFAVAMMIATGEPAYNLVMLVAAGVFGLGGPVLCWGIYRRLIPLKKRGGKVNWA' A
#
# COMPACT_ATOMS: atom_id res chain seq x y z
N MET A 1 3.82 7.63 -14.19
CA MET A 1 3.03 6.38 -14.03
C MET A 1 3.66 5.39 -13.05
N LYS A 2 4.96 5.09 -13.18
CA LYS A 2 5.71 4.13 -12.34
C LYS A 2 5.36 4.14 -10.84
N ILE A 3 5.42 5.28 -10.16
CA ILE A 3 5.21 5.39 -8.69
C ILE A 3 3.81 4.92 -8.24
N ILE A 4 2.76 5.18 -9.02
CA ILE A 4 1.39 4.77 -8.66
C ILE A 4 1.24 3.25 -8.79
N TYR A 5 1.78 2.66 -9.85
CA TYR A 5 1.84 1.20 -10.00
C TYR A 5 2.69 0.56 -8.90
N THR A 6 3.81 1.18 -8.53
CA THR A 6 4.65 0.72 -7.40
C THR A 6 3.87 0.72 -6.08
N GLY A 7 3.11 1.78 -5.80
CA GLY A 7 2.24 1.84 -4.62
C GLY A 7 1.17 0.74 -4.63
N PHE A 8 0.52 0.52 -5.78
CA PHE A 8 -0.48 -0.54 -5.92
C PHE A 8 0.11 -1.95 -5.74
N SER A 9 1.30 -2.20 -6.30
CA SER A 9 2.00 -3.49 -6.12
C SER A 9 2.40 -3.70 -4.66
N LEU A 10 2.81 -2.65 -3.95
CA LEU A 10 3.20 -2.73 -2.53
C LEU A 10 2.00 -3.12 -1.65
N ILE A 11 0.85 -2.49 -1.87
CA ILE A 11 -0.39 -2.81 -1.16
C ILE A 11 -0.83 -4.25 -1.46
N SER A 12 -0.77 -4.67 -2.72
CA SER A 12 -1.21 -6.00 -3.13
C SER A 12 -0.33 -7.11 -2.54
N ILE A 13 1.00 -6.95 -2.55
CA ILE A 13 1.93 -7.92 -1.95
C ILE A 13 1.74 -7.99 -0.44
N ALA A 14 1.59 -6.84 0.22
CA ALA A 14 1.37 -6.79 1.66
C ALA A 14 0.02 -7.44 2.06
N ALA A 15 -1.04 -7.21 1.28
CA ALA A 15 -2.34 -7.85 1.50
C ALA A 15 -2.25 -9.37 1.40
N ALA A 16 -1.61 -9.88 0.33
CA ALA A 16 -1.43 -11.32 0.14
C ALA A 16 -0.59 -11.94 1.27
N GLY A 17 0.48 -11.27 1.70
CA GLY A 17 1.31 -11.70 2.83
C GLY A 17 0.55 -11.74 4.16
N LEU A 18 -0.37 -10.80 4.37
CA LEU A 18 -1.19 -10.74 5.59
C LEU A 18 -2.21 -11.89 5.62
N VAL A 19 -2.89 -12.15 4.50
CA VAL A 19 -3.83 -13.29 4.38
C VAL A 19 -3.10 -14.62 4.58
N PHE A 20 -1.91 -14.77 3.99
CA PHE A 20 -1.09 -15.97 4.15
C PHE A 20 -0.65 -16.18 5.61
N ALA A 21 -0.19 -15.11 6.29
CA ALA A 21 0.23 -15.18 7.69
C ALA A 21 -0.94 -15.55 8.61
N VAL A 22 -2.13 -14.98 8.39
CA VAL A 22 -3.35 -15.33 9.14
C VAL A 22 -3.73 -16.80 8.93
N ALA A 23 -3.73 -17.27 7.67
CA ALA A 23 -4.06 -18.66 7.35
C ALA A 23 -3.10 -19.66 8.01
N MET A 24 -1.79 -19.37 7.95
CA MET A 24 -0.77 -20.18 8.62
C MET A 24 -0.91 -20.16 10.14
N MET A 25 -1.23 -19.01 10.75
CA MET A 25 -1.45 -18.90 12.18
C MET A 25 -2.61 -19.79 12.65
N ILE A 26 -3.73 -19.78 11.89
CA ILE A 26 -4.90 -20.62 12.19
C ILE A 26 -4.57 -22.10 12.01
N ALA A 27 -3.79 -22.46 10.99
CA ALA A 27 -3.46 -23.86 10.68
C ALA A 27 -2.45 -24.48 11.65
N THR A 28 -1.44 -23.72 12.07
CA THR A 28 -0.33 -24.22 12.90
C THR A 28 -0.51 -23.95 14.40
N GLY A 29 -1.30 -22.94 14.76
CA GLY A 29 -1.43 -22.47 16.14
C GLY A 29 -0.15 -21.81 16.69
N GLU A 30 0.87 -21.58 15.85
CA GLU A 30 2.13 -21.00 16.30
C GLU A 30 2.07 -19.47 16.34
N PRO A 31 2.54 -18.84 17.43
CA PRO A 31 2.52 -17.39 17.58
C PRO A 31 3.55 -16.67 16.68
N ALA A 32 4.47 -17.40 16.04
CA ALA A 32 5.48 -16.82 15.14
C ALA A 32 4.84 -16.05 13.97
N TYR A 33 3.65 -16.45 13.53
CA TYR A 33 2.93 -15.80 12.43
C TYR A 33 2.38 -14.42 12.81
N ASN A 34 2.25 -14.08 14.10
CA ASN A 34 1.92 -12.72 14.53
C ASN A 34 3.02 -11.71 14.16
N LEU A 35 4.29 -12.12 14.21
CA LEU A 35 5.41 -11.27 13.79
C LEU A 35 5.33 -10.98 12.29
N VAL A 36 5.02 -12.00 11.49
CA VAL A 36 4.83 -11.88 10.04
C VAL A 36 3.64 -10.98 9.72
N MET A 37 2.53 -11.13 10.46
CA MET A 37 1.37 -10.24 10.37
C MET A 37 1.73 -8.78 10.66
N LEU A 38 2.55 -8.53 11.69
CA LEU A 38 2.93 -7.18 12.09
C LEU A 38 3.82 -6.51 11.03
N VAL A 39 4.75 -7.28 10.44
CA VAL A 39 5.58 -6.82 9.31
C VAL A 39 4.69 -6.56 8.09
N ALA A 40 3.79 -7.49 7.73
CA ALA A 40 2.89 -7.33 6.60
C ALA A 40 1.95 -6.12 6.77
N ALA A 41 1.43 -5.90 7.98
CA ALA A 41 0.62 -4.72 8.32
C ALA A 41 1.43 -3.42 8.21
N GLY A 42 2.70 -3.42 8.64
CA GLY A 42 3.60 -2.28 8.45
C GLY A 42 3.83 -1.95 6.97
N VAL A 43 4.10 -2.97 6.14
CA VAL A 43 4.29 -2.78 4.69
C VAL A 43 2.99 -2.34 4.00
N PHE A 44 1.83 -2.86 4.44
CA PHE A 44 0.52 -2.43 3.95
C PHE A 44 0.27 -0.95 4.28
N GLY A 45 0.61 -0.52 5.49
CA GLY A 45 0.54 0.87 5.92
C GLY A 45 1.41 1.82 5.09
N LEU A 46 2.56 1.37 4.59
CA LEU A 46 3.44 2.17 3.73
C LEU A 46 2.92 2.35 2.29
N GLY A 47 2.04 1.46 1.82
CA GLY A 47 1.49 1.54 0.46
C GLY A 47 0.61 2.78 0.22
N GLY A 48 -0.16 3.21 1.23
CA GLY A 48 -1.00 4.41 1.16
C GLY A 48 -0.23 5.71 0.94
N PRO A 49 0.78 6.03 1.79
CA PRO A 49 1.66 7.18 1.61
C PRO A 49 2.35 7.23 0.24
N VAL A 50 2.81 6.08 -0.27
CA VAL A 50 3.47 5.97 -1.59
C VAL A 50 2.51 6.28 -2.73
N LEU A 51 1.27 5.80 -2.66
CA LEU A 51 0.20 6.16 -3.61
C LEU A 51 -0.13 7.65 -3.56
N CYS A 52 -0.34 8.20 -2.36
CA CYS A 52 -0.62 9.63 -2.16
C CYS A 52 0.51 10.51 -2.73
N TRP A 53 1.77 10.14 -2.49
CA TRP A 53 2.92 10.83 -3.06
C TRP A 53 2.93 10.78 -4.59
N GLY A 54 2.63 9.62 -5.17
CA GLY A 54 2.52 9.45 -6.62
C GLY A 54 1.44 10.32 -7.26
N ILE A 55 0.30 10.47 -6.58
CA ILE A 55 -0.81 11.34 -7.01
C ILE A 55 -0.42 12.81 -6.84
N TYR A 56 0.12 13.19 -5.69
CA TYR A 56 0.54 14.56 -5.40
C TYR A 56 1.55 15.08 -6.43
N ARG A 57 2.52 14.24 -6.83
CA ARG A 57 3.49 14.57 -7.88
C ARG A 57 2.86 14.84 -9.25
N ARG A 58 1.69 14.27 -9.54
CA ARG A 58 0.93 14.57 -10.76
C ARG A 58 0.08 15.82 -10.62
N LEU A 59 -0.41 16.13 -9.43
CA LEU A 59 -1.26 17.28 -9.19
C LEU A 59 -0.47 18.60 -9.14
N ILE A 60 0.77 18.59 -8.66
CA ILE A 60 1.66 19.78 -8.68
C ILE A 60 1.78 20.44 -10.07
N PRO A 61 2.16 19.71 -11.14
CA PRO A 61 2.29 20.32 -12.46
C PRO A 61 0.94 20.76 -13.05
N LEU A 62 -0.17 20.09 -12.70
CA LEU A 62 -1.51 20.49 -13.14
C LEU A 62 -1.97 21.80 -12.48
N LYS A 63 -1.69 21.95 -11.17
CA LYS A 63 -1.97 23.18 -10.42
C LYS A 63 -1.16 24.37 -10.95
N LYS A 64 0.11 24.17 -11.31
CA LYS A 64 0.96 25.21 -11.93
C LYS A 64 0.46 25.69 -13.30
N ARG A 65 -0.32 24.86 -14.02
CA ARG A 65 -0.89 25.22 -15.34
C ARG A 65 -2.27 25.89 -15.25
N GLY A 66 -2.72 26.28 -14.05
CA GLY A 66 -4.07 26.85 -13.86
C GLY A 66 -5.20 25.84 -14.05
N GLY A 67 -4.89 24.54 -14.16
CA GLY A 67 -5.89 23.49 -14.28
C GLY A 67 -6.65 23.33 -12.98
N LYS A 68 -7.97 23.55 -13.01
CA LYS A 68 -8.87 23.19 -11.90
C LYS A 68 -8.84 21.68 -11.74
N VAL A 69 -8.37 21.19 -10.59
CA VAL A 69 -8.45 19.77 -10.23
C VAL A 69 -9.91 19.50 -9.88
N ASN A 70 -10.64 18.85 -10.79
CA ASN A 70 -12.03 18.49 -10.57
C ASN A 70 -12.07 17.16 -9.80
N TRP A 71 -12.47 17.20 -8.55
CA TRP A 71 -12.60 16.03 -7.66
C TRP A 71 -13.99 15.41 -7.80
N ALA A 72 -14.33 15.00 -9.01
CA ALA A 72 -15.55 14.23 -9.27
C ALA A 72 -15.39 12.79 -8.79
#